data_AF-A0A3Q3H377-F1
#
_entry.id   AF-A0A3Q3H377-F1
#
_cell.length_a   1.000
_cell.length_b   1.000
_cell.length_c   1.000
_cell.angle_alpha   90.00
_cell.angle_beta   90.00
_cell.angle_gamma   90.00
#
_symmetry.space_group_name_H-M   'P 1'
#
loop_
_entity.id
_entity.type
_entity.pdbx_description
1 polymer ?
#
loop_
_entity_poly.entity_id
_entity_poly.type
_entity_poly.pdbx_seq_one_letter_code
_entity_poly.pdbx_strand_id
1 'polypeptide(L)'
;MFSSLSSHYLLLIFSPTQRIYQRNKCDVSEWAGQESVSGNMEAVVSDVVAPEDLLKFEKKYNNELMKGAVSKDTKFEYAWCLIRSKYTDDIKKGIVLMEELVQKASKDDSRDFLFYLGVANYRLKEYEKALKYIRTLQRNEPGNKQAQDLEKLIDKALKKDGLVGIAIVGGLGVAIAGVAGLIGLAVSKGAKS
;
A
#
# COMPACT_ATOMS: atom_id res chain seq x y z
N MET A 1 5.23 -15.98 -34.40
CA MET A 1 6.31 -15.03 -34.69
C MET A 1 5.98 -13.69 -34.05
N PHE A 2 6.43 -13.42 -32.83
CA PHE A 2 6.53 -12.06 -32.29
C PHE A 2 7.99 -11.88 -31.87
N SER A 3 8.81 -11.64 -32.88
CA SER A 3 10.24 -11.38 -32.74
C SER A 3 10.44 -9.91 -32.33
N SER A 4 11.08 -9.72 -31.18
CA SER A 4 11.96 -8.60 -30.84
C SER A 4 11.41 -7.19 -31.09
N LEU A 5 10.38 -6.78 -30.34
CA LEU A 5 10.17 -5.37 -30.03
C LEU A 5 10.90 -5.06 -28.72
N SER A 6 11.89 -4.16 -28.81
CA SER A 6 12.74 -3.72 -27.70
C SER A 6 11.92 -3.43 -26.43
N SER A 7 12.32 -4.09 -25.33
CA SER A 7 11.69 -4.02 -23.99
C SER A 7 11.47 -2.57 -23.50
N HIS A 8 12.22 -1.61 -24.04
CA HIS A 8 12.10 -0.19 -23.71
C HIS A 8 10.82 0.50 -24.21
N TYR A 9 10.20 0.04 -25.30
CA TYR A 9 8.99 0.69 -25.84
C TYR A 9 7.69 0.22 -25.16
N LEU A 10 7.68 -0.97 -24.56
CA LEU A 10 6.51 -1.49 -23.83
C LEU A 10 6.29 -0.78 -22.48
N LEU A 11 7.30 -0.09 -21.94
CA LEU A 11 7.23 0.61 -20.64
C LEU A 11 6.51 1.97 -20.70
N LEU A 12 6.19 2.48 -21.89
CA LEU A 12 5.50 3.76 -22.07
C LEU A 12 3.97 3.64 -21.95
N ILE A 13 3.43 2.42 -21.93
CA ILE A 13 1.98 2.16 -21.81
C ILE A 13 1.56 1.97 -20.34
N PHE A 14 2.52 1.68 -19.46
CA PHE A 14 2.28 1.40 -18.05
C PHE A 14 2.35 2.68 -17.22
N SER A 15 1.36 2.90 -16.34
CA SER A 15 1.42 3.98 -15.35
C SER A 15 2.73 3.85 -14.54
N PRO A 16 3.27 4.95 -13.99
CA PRO A 16 4.51 4.90 -13.19
C PRO A 16 4.49 3.81 -12.10
N THR A 17 3.31 3.56 -11.52
CA THR A 17 3.02 2.45 -10.58
C THR A 17 3.25 1.08 -11.19
N GLN A 18 2.72 0.84 -12.39
CA GLN A 18 2.89 -0.41 -13.13
C GLN A 18 4.34 -0.60 -13.55
N ARG A 19 5.07 0.47 -13.89
CA ARG A 19 6.51 0.38 -14.18
C ARG A 19 7.32 -0.05 -12.96
N ILE A 20 7.05 0.52 -11.78
CA ILE A 20 7.73 0.13 -10.53
C ILE A 20 7.37 -1.30 -10.15
N TYR A 21 6.09 -1.67 -10.23
CA TYR A 21 5.63 -3.03 -9.92
C TYR A 21 6.22 -4.07 -10.87
N GLN A 22 6.26 -3.80 -12.18
CA GLN A 22 6.85 -4.72 -13.15
C GLN A 22 8.37 -4.83 -12.98
N ARG A 23 9.07 -3.72 -12.69
CA ARG A 23 10.51 -3.75 -12.37
C ARG A 23 10.80 -4.64 -11.16
N ASN A 24 10.11 -4.42 -10.05
CA ASN A 24 10.30 -5.21 -8.82
C ASN A 24 9.90 -6.68 -9.03
N LYS A 25 8.86 -6.94 -9.84
CA LYS A 25 8.43 -8.30 -10.19
C LYS A 25 9.49 -9.06 -11.01
N CYS A 26 10.22 -8.39 -11.90
CA CYS A 26 11.33 -8.97 -12.66
C CYS A 26 12.51 -9.34 -11.75
N ASP A 27 12.93 -8.44 -10.85
CA ASP A 27 14.05 -8.68 -9.93
C ASP A 27 13.81 -9.89 -9.00
N VAL A 28 12.56 -10.12 -8.59
CA VAL A 28 12.17 -11.23 -7.70
C VAL A 28 12.09 -12.58 -8.42
N SER A 29 11.78 -12.59 -9.73
CA SER A 29 11.67 -13.83 -10.51
C SER A 29 12.99 -14.59 -10.68
N GLU A 30 14.11 -13.92 -10.39
CA GLU A 30 15.47 -14.46 -10.51
C GLU A 30 15.98 -15.09 -9.20
N TRP A 31 15.30 -14.93 -8.04
CA TRP A 31 15.87 -15.31 -6.73
C TRP A 31 15.01 -16.12 -5.73
N ALA A 32 13.69 -16.38 -5.88
CA ALA A 32 13.01 -17.20 -4.85
C ALA A 32 11.67 -17.87 -5.22
N GLY A 33 11.56 -19.13 -4.80
CA GLY A 33 10.29 -19.81 -4.56
C GLY A 33 9.50 -19.17 -3.41
N GLN A 34 8.19 -19.06 -3.62
CA GLN A 34 7.09 -18.84 -2.66
C GLN A 34 7.07 -17.63 -1.68
N GLU A 35 8.10 -16.79 -1.54
CA GLU A 35 8.06 -15.60 -0.65
C GLU A 35 7.58 -14.30 -1.35
N SER A 36 7.07 -14.37 -2.58
CA SER A 36 7.27 -13.32 -3.59
C SER A 36 6.07 -12.42 -3.96
N VAL A 37 5.08 -12.20 -3.07
CA VAL A 37 3.97 -11.24 -3.35
C VAL A 37 3.93 -10.09 -2.33
N SER A 38 4.09 -10.40 -1.04
CA SER A 38 4.26 -9.47 0.09
C SER A 38 5.67 -8.84 0.15
N GLY A 39 6.43 -8.83 -0.94
CA GLY A 39 7.68 -8.07 -1.03
C GLY A 39 7.54 -6.90 -2.02
N ASN A 40 6.77 -7.14 -3.09
CA ASN A 40 6.61 -6.20 -4.19
C ASN A 40 5.78 -4.97 -3.80
N MET A 41 4.73 -5.17 -3.00
CA MET A 41 3.87 -4.05 -2.58
C MET A 41 4.50 -3.26 -1.43
N GLU A 42 5.20 -3.94 -0.52
CA GLU A 42 5.99 -3.37 0.56
C GLU A 42 7.04 -2.39 0.02
N ALA A 43 7.72 -2.76 -1.07
CA ALA A 43 8.63 -1.88 -1.78
C ALA A 43 7.92 -0.62 -2.30
N VAL A 44 6.71 -0.75 -2.85
CA VAL A 44 5.93 0.41 -3.36
C VAL A 44 5.51 1.36 -2.25
N VAL A 45 5.05 0.85 -1.11
CA VAL A 45 4.59 1.70 0.01
C VAL A 45 5.74 2.31 0.81
N SER A 46 6.93 1.69 0.77
CA SER A 46 8.15 2.18 1.44
C SER A 46 9.01 3.08 0.55
N ASP A 47 8.71 3.16 -0.74
CA ASP A 47 9.46 3.98 -1.69
C ASP A 47 9.33 5.48 -1.36
N VAL A 48 10.47 6.15 -1.30
CA VAL A 48 10.58 7.56 -0.94
C VAL A 48 11.09 8.37 -2.13
N VAL A 49 10.42 9.47 -2.43
CA VAL A 49 10.83 10.38 -3.50
C VAL A 49 12.13 11.12 -3.14
N ALA A 50 12.99 11.35 -4.12
CA ALA A 50 14.16 12.20 -3.96
C ALA A 50 13.73 13.67 -3.72
N PRO A 51 14.36 14.41 -2.78
CA PRO A 51 14.01 15.80 -2.52
C PRO A 51 14.09 16.70 -3.78
N GLU A 52 15.02 16.41 -4.68
CA GLU A 52 15.24 17.15 -5.92
C GLU A 52 14.04 17.02 -6.87
N ASP A 53 13.46 15.83 -6.96
CA ASP A 53 12.25 15.57 -7.75
C ASP A 53 11.04 16.27 -7.14
N LEU A 54 10.89 16.21 -5.81
CA LEU A 54 9.81 16.90 -5.11
C LEU A 54 9.85 18.41 -5.37
N LEU A 55 11.03 19.03 -5.26
CA LEU A 55 11.23 20.45 -5.53
C LEU A 55 10.95 20.82 -6.99
N LYS A 56 11.30 19.94 -7.94
CA LYS A 56 11.02 20.14 -9.36
C LYS A 56 9.52 20.22 -9.62
N PHE A 57 8.75 19.27 -9.11
CA PHE A 57 7.29 19.25 -9.31
C PHE A 57 6.58 20.33 -8.49
N GLU A 58 7.09 20.70 -7.32
CA GLU A 58 6.60 21.85 -6.56
C GLU A 58 6.75 23.15 -7.33
N LYS A 59 7.94 23.41 -7.92
CA LYS A 59 8.16 24.59 -8.77
C LYS A 59 7.21 24.62 -9.95
N LYS A 60 7.00 23.47 -10.62
CA LYS A 60 6.06 23.35 -11.74
C LYS A 60 4.64 23.68 -11.30
N TYR A 61 4.19 23.12 -10.19
CA TYR A 61 2.87 23.36 -9.60
C TYR A 61 2.66 24.84 -9.25
N ASN A 62 3.60 25.45 -8.54
CA ASN A 62 3.52 26.87 -8.15
C ASN A 62 3.53 27.80 -9.36
N ASN A 63 4.32 27.48 -10.40
CA ASN A 63 4.35 28.27 -11.63
C ASN A 63 3.01 28.24 -12.38
N GLU A 64 2.33 27.09 -12.43
CA GLU A 64 0.98 27.02 -13.00
C GLU A 64 -0.06 27.68 -12.11
N LEU A 65 0.06 27.56 -10.79
CA LEU A 65 -0.82 28.21 -9.83
C LEU A 65 -0.79 29.74 -9.98
N MET A 66 0.41 30.32 -10.15
CA MET A 66 0.58 31.75 -10.43
C MET A 66 -0.04 32.19 -11.77
N LYS A 67 -0.16 31.28 -12.73
CA LYS A 67 -0.82 31.54 -14.02
C LYS A 67 -2.34 31.40 -13.96
N GLY A 68 -2.90 31.02 -12.81
CA GLY A 68 -4.33 31.03 -12.51
C GLY A 68 -5.01 29.67 -12.47
N ALA A 69 -4.43 28.64 -13.10
CA ALA A 69 -4.98 27.29 -13.06
C ALA A 69 -3.88 26.24 -13.17
N VAL A 70 -3.95 25.22 -12.31
CA VAL A 70 -3.06 24.06 -12.37
C VAL A 70 -3.70 22.95 -13.19
N SER A 71 -2.97 22.44 -14.17
CA SER A 71 -3.39 21.30 -14.98
C SER A 71 -3.56 20.03 -14.14
N LYS A 72 -4.41 19.12 -14.61
CA LYS A 72 -4.65 17.82 -13.97
C LYS A 72 -3.34 17.05 -13.79
N ASP A 73 -2.50 17.01 -14.82
CA ASP A 73 -1.25 16.27 -14.84
C ASP A 73 -0.23 16.85 -13.86
N THR A 74 -0.04 18.17 -13.85
CA THR A 74 0.88 18.83 -12.90
C THR A 74 0.42 18.65 -11.46
N LYS A 75 -0.89 18.73 -11.19
CA LYS A 75 -1.44 18.46 -9.86
C LYS A 75 -1.20 17.00 -9.45
N PHE A 76 -1.41 16.05 -10.36
CA PHE A 76 -1.17 14.63 -10.10
C PHE A 76 0.30 14.34 -9.82
N GLU A 77 1.22 14.82 -10.67
CA GLU A 77 2.66 14.63 -10.49
C GLU A 77 3.17 15.16 -9.15
N TYR A 78 2.69 16.35 -8.76
CA TYR A 78 3.05 16.93 -7.47
C TYR A 78 2.46 16.16 -6.30
N ALA A 79 1.17 15.80 -6.36
CA ALA A 79 0.52 14.99 -5.33
C ALA A 79 1.19 13.61 -5.17
N TRP A 80 1.59 12.99 -6.28
CA TRP A 80 2.29 11.71 -6.29
C TRP A 80 3.66 11.79 -5.58
N CYS A 81 4.41 12.87 -5.80
CA CYS A 81 5.68 13.10 -5.09
C CYS A 81 5.44 13.35 -3.60
N LEU A 82 4.46 14.17 -3.25
CA LEU A 82 4.08 14.45 -1.86
C LEU A 82 3.69 13.18 -1.09
N ILE A 83 2.90 12.29 -1.70
CA ILE A 83 2.49 11.00 -1.12
C ILE A 83 3.69 10.09 -0.86
N ARG A 84 4.81 10.27 -1.56
CA ARG A 84 6.07 9.53 -1.39
C ARG A 84 7.11 10.29 -0.55
N SER A 85 6.75 11.43 0.04
CA SER A 85 7.64 12.19 0.94
C SER A 85 7.92 11.43 2.24
N LYS A 86 9.01 11.78 2.94
CA LYS A 86 9.27 11.30 4.31
C LYS A 86 8.42 12.03 5.35
N TYR A 87 7.87 13.18 5.01
CA TYR A 87 7.16 14.04 5.95
C TYR A 87 5.65 13.79 5.91
N THR A 88 5.06 13.59 7.08
CA THR A 88 3.63 13.34 7.24
C THR A 88 2.76 14.46 6.68
N ASP A 89 3.18 15.72 6.83
CA ASP A 89 2.40 16.87 6.35
C ASP A 89 2.38 16.97 4.82
N ASP A 90 3.47 16.57 4.16
CA ASP A 90 3.50 16.43 2.70
C ASP A 90 2.52 15.36 2.25
N ILE A 91 2.51 14.19 2.91
CA ILE A 91 1.59 13.10 2.57
C ILE A 91 0.13 13.57 2.71
N LYS A 92 -0.21 14.28 3.79
CA LYS A 92 -1.55 14.87 3.98
C LYS A 92 -1.90 15.86 2.87
N LYS A 93 -0.97 16.75 2.50
CA LYS A 93 -1.17 17.68 1.37
C LYS A 93 -1.39 16.92 0.06
N GLY A 94 -0.62 15.85 -0.17
CA GLY A 94 -0.76 14.98 -1.34
C GLY A 94 -2.13 14.29 -1.40
N ILE A 95 -2.65 13.82 -0.26
CA ILE A 95 -4.01 13.24 -0.16
C ILE A 95 -5.06 14.26 -0.62
N VAL A 96 -5.03 15.48 -0.09
CA VAL A 96 -6.01 16.53 -0.45
C VAL A 96 -5.99 16.81 -1.95
N LEU A 97 -4.80 16.98 -2.54
CA LEU A 97 -4.65 17.21 -3.98
C LEU A 97 -5.16 16.02 -4.81
N MET A 98 -4.94 14.79 -4.33
CA MET A 98 -5.38 13.57 -5.01
C MET A 98 -6.91 13.40 -4.93
N GLU A 99 -7.55 13.75 -3.81
CA GLU A 99 -9.00 13.74 -3.67
C GLU A 99 -9.69 14.75 -4.59
N GLU A 100 -9.13 15.95 -4.73
CA GLU A 100 -9.61 16.94 -5.70
C GLU A 100 -9.56 16.42 -7.13
N LEU A 101 -8.53 15.63 -7.48
CA LEU A 101 -8.42 15.00 -8.79
C LEU A 101 -9.51 13.94 -8.98
N VAL A 102 -9.76 13.09 -7.99
CA VAL A 102 -10.82 12.06 -8.04
C VAL A 102 -12.19 12.68 -8.31
N GLN A 103 -12.52 13.81 -7.68
CA GLN A 103 -13.81 14.49 -7.88
C GLN A 103 -14.02 14.98 -9.32
N LYS A 104 -12.94 15.29 -10.03
CA LYS A 104 -12.97 15.83 -11.41
C LYS A 104 -12.66 14.77 -12.47
N ALA A 105 -12.29 13.56 -12.05
CA ALA A 105 -11.81 12.50 -12.92
C ALA A 105 -12.94 11.70 -13.57
N SER A 106 -12.66 11.19 -14.77
CA SER A 106 -13.44 10.08 -15.32
C SER A 106 -13.18 8.79 -14.53
N LYS A 107 -14.03 7.76 -14.70
CA LYS A 107 -13.85 6.48 -14.00
C LYS A 107 -12.48 5.82 -14.27
N ASP A 108 -11.98 5.90 -15.50
CA ASP A 108 -10.71 5.30 -15.90
C ASP A 108 -9.50 6.03 -15.28
N ASP A 109 -9.56 7.35 -15.21
CA ASP A 109 -8.54 8.19 -14.56
C ASP A 109 -8.49 7.98 -13.05
N SER A 110 -9.65 7.70 -12.44
CA SER A 110 -9.76 7.56 -10.99
C SER A 110 -8.99 6.37 -10.43
N ARG A 111 -8.63 5.39 -11.28
CA ARG A 111 -7.89 4.18 -10.87
C ARG A 111 -6.58 4.49 -10.18
N ASP A 112 -5.70 5.24 -10.84
CA ASP A 112 -4.37 5.53 -10.29
C ASP A 112 -4.50 6.41 -9.03
N PHE A 113 -5.47 7.33 -9.01
CA PHE A 113 -5.72 8.20 -7.87
C PHE A 113 -6.19 7.41 -6.64
N LEU A 114 -7.14 6.47 -6.81
CA LEU A 114 -7.63 5.60 -5.73
C LEU A 114 -6.51 4.70 -5.20
N PHE A 115 -5.65 4.17 -6.07
CA PHE A 115 -4.50 3.37 -5.67
C PHE A 115 -3.55 4.18 -4.77
N TYR A 116 -3.17 5.38 -5.21
CA TYR A 116 -2.26 6.24 -4.43
C TYR A 116 -2.88 6.80 -3.15
N LEU A 117 -4.20 7.02 -3.12
CA LEU A 117 -4.92 7.33 -1.88
C LEU A 117 -4.84 6.17 -0.89
N GLY A 118 -4.97 4.92 -1.35
CA GLY A 118 -4.74 3.73 -0.53
C GLY A 118 -3.33 3.69 0.05
N VAL A 119 -2.30 3.92 -0.79
CA VAL A 119 -0.89 3.96 -0.36
C VAL A 119 -0.67 5.08 0.67
N ALA A 120 -1.15 6.29 0.42
CA ALA A 120 -0.96 7.44 1.30
C ALA A 120 -1.58 7.19 2.70
N ASN A 121 -2.83 6.73 2.74
CA ASN A 121 -3.52 6.42 3.99
C ASN A 121 -2.87 5.24 4.73
N TYR A 122 -2.35 4.24 4.01
CA TYR A 122 -1.57 3.16 4.61
C TYR A 122 -0.30 3.69 5.31
N ARG A 123 0.45 4.60 4.66
CA ARG A 123 1.66 5.22 5.24
C ARG A 123 1.34 6.06 6.48
N LEU A 124 0.15 6.65 6.55
CA LEU A 124 -0.36 7.37 7.73
C LEU A 124 -0.95 6.46 8.82
N LYS A 125 -0.97 5.14 8.60
CA LYS A 125 -1.64 4.14 9.46
C LYS A 125 -3.15 4.34 9.57
N GLU A 126 -3.76 5.07 8.63
CA GLU A 126 -5.21 5.23 8.51
C GLU A 126 -5.79 4.05 7.70
N TYR A 127 -5.62 2.83 8.22
CA TYR A 127 -5.88 1.59 7.49
C TYR A 127 -7.34 1.45 7.00
N GLU A 128 -8.31 1.93 7.78
CA GLU A 128 -9.72 1.89 7.38
C GLU A 128 -10.01 2.75 6.15
N LYS A 129 -9.42 3.95 6.09
CA LYS A 129 -9.53 4.82 4.92
C LYS A 129 -8.81 4.22 3.73
N ALA A 130 -7.62 3.64 3.95
CA ALA A 130 -6.89 2.94 2.89
C ALA A 130 -7.73 1.81 2.27
N LEU A 131 -8.35 0.95 3.10
CA LEU A 131 -9.25 -0.11 2.63
C LEU A 131 -10.45 0.44 1.84
N LYS A 132 -11.03 1.56 2.26
CA LYS A 132 -12.15 2.18 1.55
C LYS A 132 -11.78 2.55 0.11
N TYR A 133 -10.62 3.16 -0.12
CA TYR A 133 -10.17 3.51 -1.47
C TYR A 133 -9.83 2.26 -2.29
N ILE A 134 -9.12 1.29 -1.71
CA ILE A 134 -8.71 0.08 -2.42
C ILE A 134 -9.91 -0.82 -2.79
N ARG A 135 -10.90 -0.96 -1.92
CA ARG A 135 -12.14 -1.68 -2.26
C ARG A 135 -12.95 -0.96 -3.33
N THR A 136 -12.94 0.37 -3.34
CA THR A 136 -13.57 1.15 -4.41
C THR A 136 -12.87 0.90 -5.74
N LEU A 137 -11.54 0.87 -5.74
CA LEU A 137 -10.75 0.51 -6.91
C LEU A 137 -11.05 -0.92 -7.39
N GLN A 138 -11.11 -1.91 -6.50
CA GLN A 138 -11.42 -3.29 -6.87
C GLN A 138 -12.85 -3.48 -7.41
N ARG A 139 -13.83 -2.70 -6.94
CA ARG A 139 -15.18 -2.72 -7.54
C ARG A 139 -15.18 -2.24 -8.99
N ASN A 140 -14.31 -1.27 -9.31
CA ASN A 140 -14.16 -0.76 -10.66
C ASN A 140 -13.32 -1.73 -11.53
N GLU A 141 -12.30 -2.35 -10.95
CA GLU A 141 -11.38 -3.28 -11.62
C GLU A 141 -11.08 -4.54 -10.78
N PRO A 142 -11.97 -5.54 -10.79
CA PRO A 142 -11.82 -6.72 -9.93
C PRO A 142 -10.59 -7.58 -10.26
N GLY A 143 -10.04 -7.46 -11.48
CA GLY A 143 -8.83 -8.17 -11.92
C GLY A 143 -7.52 -7.49 -11.54
N ASN A 144 -7.55 -6.35 -10.84
CA ASN A 144 -6.34 -5.59 -10.51
C ASN A 144 -5.55 -6.24 -9.37
N LYS A 145 -4.53 -7.03 -9.74
CA LYS A 145 -3.65 -7.72 -8.78
C LYS A 145 -2.95 -6.77 -7.81
N GLN A 146 -2.57 -5.56 -8.26
CA GLN A 146 -1.93 -4.58 -7.38
C GLN A 146 -2.87 -4.14 -6.26
N ALA A 147 -4.14 -3.88 -6.58
CA ALA A 147 -5.13 -3.51 -5.58
C ALA A 147 -5.40 -4.64 -4.58
N GLN A 148 -5.42 -5.90 -5.03
CA GLN A 148 -5.57 -7.08 -4.18
C GLN A 148 -4.36 -7.28 -3.26
N ASP A 149 -3.15 -7.09 -3.78
CA ASP A 149 -1.91 -7.22 -3.00
C ASP A 149 -1.84 -6.13 -1.92
N LEU A 150 -2.25 -4.91 -2.24
CA LEU A 150 -2.32 -3.80 -1.29
C LEU A 150 -3.40 -4.02 -0.22
N GLU A 151 -4.57 -4.55 -0.57
CA GLU A 151 -5.61 -4.91 0.41
C GLU A 151 -5.08 -5.92 1.44
N LYS A 152 -4.43 -7.00 0.98
CA LYS A 152 -3.83 -8.01 1.88
C LYS A 152 -2.79 -7.40 2.82
N LEU A 153 -1.99 -6.48 2.30
CA LEU A 153 -0.96 -5.77 3.06
C LEU A 153 -1.60 -4.87 4.14
N ILE A 154 -2.66 -4.13 3.79
CA ILE A 154 -3.42 -3.31 4.75
C ILE A 154 -4.07 -4.19 5.82
N ASP A 155 -4.72 -5.29 5.44
CA ASP A 155 -5.37 -6.23 6.39
C ASP A 155 -4.36 -6.84 7.37
N LYS A 156 -3.17 -7.19 6.87
CA LYS A 156 -2.07 -7.71 7.70
C LYS A 156 -1.59 -6.67 8.71
N ALA A 157 -1.45 -5.42 8.29
CA ALA A 157 -1.05 -4.31 9.17
C ALA A 157 -2.14 -3.99 10.20
N LEU A 158 -3.41 -3.96 9.80
CA LEU A 158 -4.55 -3.72 10.68
C LEU A 158 -4.65 -4.81 11.77
N LYS A 159 -4.49 -6.09 11.41
CA LYS A 159 -4.45 -7.19 12.40
C LYS A 159 -3.25 -7.07 13.33
N LYS A 160 -2.06 -6.77 12.80
CA LYS A 160 -0.84 -6.65 13.60
C LYS A 160 -0.94 -5.51 14.61
N ASP A 161 -1.31 -4.32 14.16
CA ASP A 161 -1.41 -3.13 15.01
C ASP A 161 -2.63 -3.22 15.96
N GLY A 162 -3.73 -3.84 15.51
CA GLY A 162 -4.91 -4.10 16.34
C GLY A 162 -4.68 -5.14 17.45
N LEU A 163 -3.88 -6.18 17.20
CA LEU A 163 -3.51 -7.17 18.24
C LEU A 163 -2.61 -6.56 19.32
N VAL A 164 -1.72 -5.61 18.97
CA VAL A 164 -0.86 -4.92 19.95
C VAL A 164 -1.68 -4.12 20.96
N GLY A 165 -2.85 -3.60 20.58
CA GLY A 165 -3.76 -2.89 21.48
C GLY A 165 -4.54 -3.79 22.45
N ILE A 166 -4.81 -5.05 22.07
CA ILE A 166 -5.57 -6.01 22.89
C ILE A 166 -4.67 -6.74 23.90
N ALA A 167 -3.36 -6.90 23.59
CA ALA A 167 -2.42 -7.63 24.44
C ALA A 167 -2.11 -6.96 25.79
N ILE A 168 -2.52 -5.70 26.02
CA ILE A 168 -2.21 -4.96 27.26
C ILE A 168 -3.25 -5.19 28.38
N VAL A 169 -4.43 -5.75 28.08
CA VAL A 169 -5.49 -5.99 29.08
C VAL A 169 -5.87 -7.47 29.12
N GLY A 170 -4.88 -8.31 29.37
CA GLY A 170 -5.11 -9.75 29.58
C GLY A 170 -3.95 -10.35 30.36
N GLY A 171 -3.94 -10.18 31.67
CA GLY A 171 -2.96 -10.77 32.59
C GLY A 171 -3.03 -12.29 32.70
N LEU A 172 -2.91 -13.03 31.59
CA LEU A 172 -2.59 -14.45 31.55
C LEU A 172 -1.67 -14.74 30.36
N GLY A 173 -0.49 -15.28 30.66
CA GLY A 173 0.59 -15.52 29.72
C GLY A 173 0.21 -16.45 28.55
N VAL A 174 0.80 -16.17 27.39
CA VAL A 174 0.83 -17.10 26.26
C VAL A 174 1.75 -18.27 26.63
N ALA A 175 1.15 -19.32 27.17
CA ALA A 175 1.74 -20.64 27.24
C ALA A 175 1.58 -21.32 25.87
N ILE A 176 2.62 -21.32 25.04
CA ILE A 176 2.76 -22.33 23.98
C ILE A 176 4.24 -22.68 23.80
N ALA A 177 4.64 -23.82 24.38
CA ALA A 177 5.61 -24.74 23.78
C ALA A 177 5.50 -26.10 24.50
N GLY A 178 4.88 -27.09 23.86
CA GLY A 178 5.05 -28.49 24.27
C GLY A 178 3.84 -29.39 24.09
N VAL A 179 3.62 -29.85 22.86
CA VAL A 179 2.84 -31.06 22.58
C VAL A 179 3.63 -32.26 23.13
N ALA A 180 3.44 -32.62 24.40
CA ALA A 180 3.81 -33.92 24.99
C ALA A 180 3.32 -34.00 26.46
N GLY A 181 2.05 -34.36 26.66
CA GLY A 181 1.49 -34.48 28.01
C GLY A 181 0.12 -35.13 28.08
N LEU A 182 -0.22 -36.00 27.12
CA LEU A 182 -1.38 -36.89 27.21
C LEU A 182 -1.00 -38.13 28.05
N ILE A 183 -0.62 -37.94 29.31
CA ILE A 183 -0.54 -39.04 30.29
C ILE A 183 -1.28 -38.57 31.53
N GLY A 184 -2.42 -39.19 31.76
CA GLY A 184 -3.34 -38.80 32.82
C GLY A 184 -2.74 -38.99 34.21
N LEU A 185 -3.22 -38.15 35.13
CA LEU A 185 -3.31 -38.54 36.52
C LEU A 185 -4.79 -38.45 36.91
N ALA A 186 -5.44 -39.60 36.82
CA ALA A 186 -6.77 -39.83 37.35
C ALA A 186 -6.66 -40.28 38.81
N VAL A 187 -7.62 -39.82 39.64
CA VAL A 187 -8.14 -40.46 40.88
C VAL A 187 -7.19 -40.34 42.12
N SER A 188 -7.63 -40.01 43.34
CA SER A 188 -8.87 -40.41 44.03
C SER A 188 -9.41 -39.41 45.07
N LYS A 189 -10.70 -39.63 45.34
CA LYS A 189 -11.57 -39.09 46.38
C LYS A 189 -11.21 -39.71 47.74
N GLY A 190 -10.84 -38.90 48.73
CA GLY A 190 -10.67 -39.32 50.13
C GLY A 190 -12.02 -39.32 50.87
N ALA A 191 -12.39 -40.46 51.46
CA ALA A 191 -13.58 -40.65 52.28
C ALA A 191 -13.27 -40.52 53.77
N LYS A 192 -14.24 -39.95 54.51
CA LYS A 192 -14.60 -40.08 55.94
C LYS A 192 -13.57 -40.64 56.95
N SER A 193 -13.36 -39.90 58.03
CA SER A 193 -13.79 -40.30 59.39
C SER A 193 -14.28 -39.08 60.15
#